data_AF-A0A526TBI5-F1
#
_entry.id   AF-A0A526TBI5-F1
#
_cell.length_a   1.000
_cell.length_b   1.000
_cell.length_c   1.000
_cell.angle_alpha   90.00
_cell.angle_beta   90.00
_cell.angle_gamma   90.00
#
_symmetry.space_group_name_H-M   'P 1'
#
loop_
_entity.id
_entity.type
_entity.pdbx_description
1 polymer ?
#
loop_
_entity_poly.entity_id
_entity_poly.type
_entity_poly.pdbx_seq_one_letter_code
_entity_poly.pdbx_strand_id
1 'polypeptide(L)'
;RMGYVAVAKHRTKDVTIWRQGDINYVVNAEPGSHAMKFVDKHGPCAASMAWRVVDAKHAFDHAVAKGATPYEGADKALDVPAIVGIGGSL
;
A
#
# COMPACT_ATOMS: atom_id res chain seq x y z
N ARG A 1 -0.19 15.62 -17.04
CA ARG A 1 0.64 15.50 -15.80
C ARG A 1 -0.11 16.18 -14.65
N MET A 2 0.01 15.68 -13.41
CA MET A 2 -0.89 16.06 -12.29
C MET A 2 -0.25 16.97 -11.20
N GLY A 3 0.98 17.46 -11.39
CA GLY A 3 1.61 18.41 -10.45
C GLY A 3 2.35 17.82 -9.24
N TYR A 4 2.45 16.49 -9.14
CA TYR A 4 3.25 15.83 -8.10
C TYR A 4 4.75 15.91 -8.39
N VAL A 5 5.55 15.91 -7.33
CA VAL A 5 7.02 15.83 -7.41
C VAL A 5 7.54 14.67 -6.58
N ALA A 6 8.61 14.02 -7.03
CA ALA A 6 9.30 12.99 -6.25
C ALA A 6 10.02 13.67 -5.08
N VAL A 7 9.70 13.26 -3.85
CA VAL A 7 10.24 13.87 -2.61
C VAL A 7 11.10 12.92 -1.80
N ALA A 8 10.99 11.61 -2.02
CA ALA A 8 11.81 10.62 -1.33
C ALA A 8 11.92 9.33 -2.15
N LYS A 9 13.00 8.59 -1.91
CA LYS A 9 13.21 7.22 -2.37
C LYS A 9 13.42 6.33 -1.15
N HIS A 10 12.85 5.13 -1.17
CA HIS A 10 13.07 4.14 -0.13
C HIS A 10 14.54 3.70 -0.11
N ARG A 11 15.07 3.36 1.08
CA ARG A 11 16.52 3.14 1.27
C ARG A 11 17.06 1.91 0.54
N THR A 12 16.25 0.85 0.42
CA THR A 12 16.65 -0.45 -0.13
C THR A 12 15.75 -0.93 -1.27
N LYS A 13 14.43 -0.84 -1.11
CA LYS A 13 13.42 -1.15 -2.14
C LYS A 13 13.30 -0.09 -3.25
N ASP A 14 12.85 -0.49 -4.43
CA ASP A 14 12.50 0.38 -5.55
C ASP A 14 11.11 1.01 -5.37
N VAL A 15 11.03 1.92 -4.40
CA VAL A 15 9.81 2.65 -4.05
C VAL A 15 10.14 4.14 -4.01
N THR A 16 9.31 4.95 -4.67
CA THR A 16 9.42 6.42 -4.65
C THR A 16 8.16 7.05 -4.08
N ILE A 17 8.34 8.13 -3.31
CA ILE A 17 7.24 8.93 -2.78
C ILE A 17 7.08 10.16 -3.65
N TRP A 18 5.87 10.32 -4.19
CA TRP A 18 5.46 11.50 -4.93
C TRP A 18 4.45 12.28 -4.10
N ARG A 19 4.65 13.60 -3.97
CA ARG A 19 3.83 14.43 -3.07
C ARG A 19 3.33 15.70 -3.74
N GLN A 20 2.12 16.10 -3.34
CA GLN A 20 1.54 17.41 -3.59
C GLN A 20 0.67 17.78 -2.38
N GLY A 21 1.08 18.80 -1.62
CA GLY A 21 0.48 19.08 -0.31
C GLY A 21 0.52 17.86 0.60
N ASP A 22 -0.64 17.48 1.15
CA ASP A 22 -0.78 16.31 2.04
C ASP A 22 -0.99 14.98 1.29
N ILE A 23 -1.09 15.00 -0.04
CA ILE A 23 -1.33 13.81 -0.85
C ILE A 23 0.00 13.11 -1.11
N ASN A 24 0.05 11.81 -0.79
CA ASN A 24 1.22 10.96 -1.00
C ASN A 24 0.85 9.80 -1.93
N TYR A 25 1.54 9.69 -3.05
CA TYR A 25 1.60 8.45 -3.82
C TYR A 25 2.87 7.69 -3.47
N VAL A 26 2.68 6.44 -3.04
CA VAL A 26 3.74 5.45 -2.89
C VAL A 26 3.81 4.69 -4.22
N VAL A 27 4.75 5.07 -5.08
CA VAL A 27 4.95 4.37 -6.36
C VAL A 27 5.92 3.22 -6.10
N ASN A 28 5.38 2.01 -6.08
CA ASN A 28 6.11 0.78 -5.77
C ASN A 28 6.41 0.00 -7.06
N ALA A 29 7.69 -0.03 -7.43
CA ALA A 29 8.21 -0.82 -8.55
C ALA A 29 9.08 -2.00 -8.06
N GLU A 30 9.07 -2.30 -6.76
CA GLU A 30 9.89 -3.36 -6.16
C GLU A 30 9.53 -4.74 -6.76
N PRO A 31 10.49 -5.44 -7.40
CA PRO A 31 10.24 -6.76 -7.96
C PRO A 31 9.79 -7.75 -6.88
N GLY A 32 8.83 -8.62 -7.24
CA GLY A 32 8.30 -9.62 -6.30
C GLY A 32 7.41 -9.06 -5.19
N SER A 33 7.18 -7.75 -5.14
CA SER A 33 6.22 -7.12 -4.22
C SER A 33 4.78 -7.51 -4.53
N HIS A 34 3.88 -7.34 -3.55
CA HIS A 34 2.43 -7.46 -3.79
C HIS A 34 1.99 -6.54 -4.93
N ALA A 35 2.48 -5.29 -4.95
CA ALA A 35 2.11 -4.29 -5.94
C ALA A 35 2.43 -4.73 -7.37
N MET A 36 3.63 -5.27 -7.60
CA MET A 36 4.01 -5.74 -8.95
C MET A 36 3.20 -6.96 -9.39
N LYS A 37 2.94 -7.91 -8.48
CA LYS A 37 2.05 -9.06 -8.77
C LYS A 37 0.61 -8.63 -9.07
N PHE A 38 0.15 -7.55 -8.44
CA PHE A 38 -1.17 -6.98 -8.69
C PHE A 38 -1.23 -6.30 -10.07
N VAL A 39 -0.19 -5.54 -10.42
CA VAL A 39 -0.04 -4.91 -11.75
C VAL A 39 -0.01 -5.96 -12.87
N ASP A 40 0.66 -7.10 -12.68
CA ASP A 40 0.68 -8.18 -13.68
C ASP A 40 -0.72 -8.67 -14.08
N LYS A 41 -1.69 -8.59 -13.16
CA LYS A 41 -3.07 -9.04 -13.37
C LYS A 41 -4.00 -7.93 -13.86
N HIS A 42 -3.75 -6.70 -13.45
CA HIS A 42 -4.71 -5.58 -13.59
C HIS A 42 -4.19 -4.42 -14.46
N GLY A 43 -2.93 -4.47 -14.90
CA GLY A 43 -2.23 -3.33 -15.50
C GLY A 43 -1.88 -2.25 -14.47
N PRO A 44 -1.36 -1.09 -14.92
CA PRO A 44 -1.02 0.02 -14.03
C PRO A 44 -2.26 0.56 -13.31
N CYS A 45 -2.33 0.34 -12.00
CA CYS A 45 -3.48 0.71 -11.17
C CYS A 45 -3.08 0.94 -9.71
N ALA A 46 -4.04 1.33 -8.87
CA ALA A 46 -3.85 1.42 -7.43
C ALA A 46 -3.96 0.03 -6.80
N ALA A 47 -2.83 -0.56 -6.42
CA ALA A 47 -2.78 -1.88 -5.77
C ALA A 47 -3.11 -1.83 -4.27
N SER A 48 -2.99 -0.66 -3.64
CA SER A 48 -3.28 -0.51 -2.21
C SER A 48 -3.69 0.91 -1.80
N MET A 49 -4.33 1.04 -0.64
CA MET A 49 -4.58 2.31 0.04
C MET A 49 -4.22 2.24 1.53
N ALA A 50 -3.86 3.39 2.10
CA ALA A 50 -3.48 3.47 3.52
C ALA A 50 -4.37 4.48 4.25
N TRP A 51 -4.78 4.11 5.47
CA TRP A 51 -5.54 4.99 6.36
C TRP A 51 -4.70 5.37 7.57
N ARG A 52 -4.71 6.67 7.90
CA ARG A 52 -4.19 7.13 9.18
C ARG A 52 -5.25 6.89 10.24
N VAL A 53 -4.89 6.10 11.26
CA VAL A 53 -5.76 5.78 12.40
C VAL A 53 -5.00 6.04 13.70
N VAL A 54 -5.74 6.19 14.80
CA VAL A 54 -5.15 6.47 16.12
C VAL A 54 -4.40 5.27 16.67
N ASP A 55 -4.96 4.06 16.50
CA ASP A 55 -4.35 2.79 16.89
C ASP A 55 -4.53 1.77 15.76
N ALA A 56 -3.42 1.42 15.10
CA ALA A 56 -3.42 0.51 13.97
C ALA A 56 -3.77 -0.92 14.37
N LYS A 57 -3.38 -1.36 15.57
CA LYS A 57 -3.69 -2.71 16.05
C LYS A 57 -5.18 -2.82 16.35
N HIS A 58 -5.73 -1.85 17.08
CA HIS A 58 -7.16 -1.82 17.39
C HIS A 58 -8.03 -1.80 16.12
N ALA A 59 -7.68 -0.92 15.16
CA ALA A 59 -8.42 -0.83 13.90
C ALA A 59 -8.35 -2.13 13.08
N PHE A 60 -7.17 -2.76 13.02
CA PHE A 60 -6.97 -4.04 12.36
C PHE A 60 -7.78 -5.17 13.04
N ASP A 61 -7.63 -5.35 14.35
CA ASP A 61 -8.36 -6.37 15.13
C ASP A 61 -9.88 -6.20 14.95
N HIS A 62 -10.37 -4.96 14.97
CA HIS A 62 -11.77 -4.65 14.74
C HIS A 62 -12.24 -5.08 13.34
N ALA A 63 -11.48 -4.72 12.29
CA ALA A 63 -11.84 -5.08 10.91
C ALA A 63 -11.90 -6.61 10.74
N VAL A 64 -10.92 -7.33 11.28
CA VAL A 64 -10.86 -8.80 11.23
C VAL A 64 -12.04 -9.41 11.98
N ALA A 65 -12.36 -8.91 13.18
CA ALA A 65 -13.54 -9.35 13.94
C ALA A 65 -14.88 -9.07 13.22
N LYS A 66 -14.89 -8.17 12.23
CA LYS A 66 -16.04 -7.85 11.37
C LYS A 66 -16.00 -8.57 10.01
N GLY A 67 -15.08 -9.51 9.81
CA GLY A 67 -15.02 -10.38 8.64
C GLY A 67 -14.02 -9.95 7.57
N ALA A 68 -13.16 -8.96 7.83
CA ALA A 68 -12.04 -8.67 6.95
C ALA A 68 -11.00 -9.79 7.00
N THR A 69 -10.39 -10.11 5.86
CA THR A 69 -9.32 -11.11 5.77
C THR A 69 -7.97 -10.44 6.05
N PRO A 70 -7.20 -10.85 7.06
CA PRO A 70 -5.82 -10.41 7.26
C PRO A 70 -4.92 -10.60 6.04
N TYR A 71 -3.98 -9.69 5.82
CA TYR A 71 -2.89 -9.87 4.86
C TYR A 71 -1.53 -10.02 5.57
N GLU A 72 -1.04 -11.25 5.63
CA GLU A 72 0.19 -11.62 6.36
C GLU A 72 1.45 -11.65 5.48
N GLY A 73 1.34 -11.32 4.19
CA GLY A 73 2.49 -11.27 3.28
C GLY A 73 3.55 -10.26 3.71
N ALA A 74 4.83 -10.64 3.59
CA ALA A 74 5.99 -9.80 3.89
C ALA A 74 6.40 -8.89 2.70
N ASP A 75 5.69 -8.98 1.58
CA ASP A 75 5.94 -8.28 0.32
C ASP A 75 5.19 -6.93 0.20
N LYS A 76 4.72 -6.41 1.35
CA LYS A 76 4.16 -5.05 1.48
C LYS A 76 5.25 -3.99 1.35
N ALA A 77 4.84 -2.80 0.90
CA ALA A 77 5.72 -1.63 0.86
C ALA A 77 6.06 -1.13 2.28
N LEU A 78 5.06 -1.13 3.16
CA LEU A 78 5.15 -0.65 4.54
C LEU A 78 4.96 -1.81 5.52
N ASP A 79 5.71 -1.77 6.63
CA ASP A 79 5.57 -2.71 7.74
C ASP A 79 4.47 -2.26 8.70
N VAL A 80 3.23 -2.40 8.24
CA VAL A 80 2.01 -2.04 8.98
C VAL A 80 0.93 -3.13 8.78
N PRO A 81 -0.05 -3.25 9.70
CA PRO A 81 -1.18 -4.16 9.51
C PRO A 81 -1.93 -3.85 8.21
N ALA A 82 -2.40 -4.89 7.53
CA ALA A 82 -3.14 -4.78 6.28
C ALA A 82 -4.19 -5.89 6.19
N ILE A 83 -5.28 -5.62 5.47
CA ILE A 83 -6.35 -6.56 5.16
C ILE A 83 -6.48 -6.68 3.65
N VAL A 84 -7.10 -7.76 3.17
CA VAL A 84 -7.41 -7.92 1.74
C VAL A 84 -8.59 -7.04 1.38
N GLY A 85 -8.34 -6.07 0.51
CA GLY A 85 -9.33 -5.18 -0.08
C GLY A 85 -10.06 -5.80 -1.28
N ILE A 86 -10.97 -5.01 -1.86
CA ILE A 86 -11.76 -5.40 -3.02
C ILE A 86 -10.83 -5.76 -4.19
N GLY A 87 -11.11 -6.89 -4.85
CA GLY A 87 -10.32 -7.37 -5.98
C GLY A 87 -8.93 -7.90 -5.61
N GLY A 88 -8.62 -8.08 -4.32
CA GLY A 88 -7.30 -8.55 -3.85
C GLY A 88 -6.26 -7.44 -3.65
N SER A 89 -6.70 -6.18 -3.64
CA SER A 89 -5.90 -5.02 -3.23
C SER A 89 -5.60 -5.05 -1.73
N LEU A 90 -4.79 -4.11 -1.23
CA LEU A 90 -4.48 -3.95 0.20
C LEU A 90 -4.90 -2.60 0.78
#